data_AF-A0A428I446-F1
#
_entry.id   AF-A0A428I446-F1
#
_cell.length_a   1.000
_cell.length_b   1.000
_cell.length_c   1.000
_cell.angle_alpha   90.00
_cell.angle_beta   90.00
_cell.angle_gamma   90.00
#
_symmetry.space_group_name_H-M   'P 1'
#
loop_
_entity.id
_entity.type
_entity.pdbx_description
1 polymer ?
#
loop_
_entity_poly.entity_id
_entity_poly.type
_entity_poly.pdbx_seq_one_letter_code
_entity_poly.pdbx_strand_id
1 'polypeptide(L)'
;MKILISAVSASDPIRGFHDGALVHIARKYRPDKIIIVYSDKMLPNKERNNKVLFSISENYRPEIIIHEKIIIGEDVFIFDKMYDEFSKIINECYSKEDEFILNLSSGTPQICAALFIINRLSGINVKAVQVASPQQGPNTEDKHDISEDIDVLISLNEDSTDQFVDRTLEDGAEKFSQDLMKKTIRDFITKYDYKASLELANQFSDFPGLKESRKKLQNIVDALDRQDIPQTLKNRKWSEKKKKVLNAYLTIELQKERGNFSEGLIRIKTLTEFILEDYIDNRYPELLDRYVDESEKYFLGMWDYSKILKEKKEWTLYNQIKPMINMNTSRNTLAHRLDPLQSEELRQLGSVLKNLKVLVKEQYQFNEKDFNFYKELNQELLELLK
;
A
#
# COMPACT_ATOMS: atom_id res chain seq x y z
N MET A 1 -13.55 -12.83 25.42
CA MET A 1 -13.84 -11.91 26.57
C MET A 1 -13.84 -10.48 26.04
N LYS A 2 -14.52 -9.53 26.69
CA LYS A 2 -14.44 -8.12 26.34
C LYS A 2 -13.39 -7.40 27.20
N ILE A 3 -12.43 -6.75 26.56
CA ILE A 3 -11.25 -6.17 27.21
C ILE A 3 -11.13 -4.70 26.87
N LEU A 4 -11.10 -3.83 27.88
CA LEU A 4 -10.81 -2.41 27.72
C LEU A 4 -9.33 -2.14 28.02
N ILE A 5 -8.63 -1.51 27.08
CA ILE A 5 -7.29 -0.95 27.32
C ILE A 5 -7.42 0.57 27.41
N SER A 6 -6.95 1.14 28.51
CA SER A 6 -7.07 2.56 28.77
C SER A 6 -5.82 3.12 29.44
N ALA A 7 -5.30 4.22 28.93
CA ALA A 7 -4.48 5.10 29.75
C ALA A 7 -5.36 5.89 30.73
N VAL A 8 -4.76 6.70 31.59
CA VAL A 8 -5.48 7.53 32.57
C VAL A 8 -5.12 9.00 32.35
N SER A 9 -6.14 9.86 32.40
CA SER A 9 -6.01 11.31 32.32
C SER A 9 -6.29 11.97 33.67
N ALA A 10 -6.04 13.28 33.75
CA ALA A 10 -6.44 14.09 34.90
C ALA A 10 -7.96 14.26 35.05
N SER A 11 -8.76 13.86 34.04
CA SER A 11 -10.23 13.88 34.11
C SER A 11 -10.80 12.56 34.61
N ASP A 12 -9.96 11.52 34.79
CA ASP A 12 -10.38 10.24 35.35
C ASP A 12 -10.15 10.24 36.88
N PRO A 13 -11.01 9.58 37.67
CA PRO A 13 -12.20 8.82 37.24
C PRO A 13 -13.49 9.64 37.08
N ILE A 14 -13.59 10.80 37.73
CA ILE A 14 -14.76 11.69 37.72
C ILE A 14 -14.25 13.13 37.60
N ARG A 15 -14.91 13.95 36.79
CA ARG A 15 -14.62 15.38 36.67
C ARG A 15 -15.90 16.16 36.44
N GLY A 16 -16.11 17.24 37.19
CA GLY A 16 -17.30 18.08 37.05
C GLY A 16 -18.58 17.28 37.28
N PHE A 17 -18.57 16.37 38.26
CA PHE A 17 -19.68 15.45 38.58
C PHE A 17 -20.09 14.47 37.47
N HIS A 18 -19.27 14.27 36.44
CA HIS A 18 -19.51 13.28 35.39
C HIS A 18 -18.38 12.26 35.31
N ASP A 19 -18.67 11.10 34.70
CA ASP A 19 -17.67 10.07 34.46
C ASP A 19 -16.53 10.60 33.58
N GLY A 20 -15.29 10.33 34.02
CA GLY A 20 -14.12 10.32 33.15
C GLY A 20 -14.25 9.25 32.08
N ALA A 21 -13.47 9.37 31.00
CA ALA A 21 -13.63 8.51 29.83
C ALA A 21 -13.43 7.02 30.15
N LEU A 22 -12.50 6.67 31.05
CA LEU A 22 -12.30 5.29 31.50
C LEU A 22 -13.58 4.70 32.11
N VAL A 23 -14.24 5.46 33.00
CA VAL A 23 -15.44 5.02 33.70
C VAL A 23 -16.63 5.00 32.76
N HIS A 24 -16.79 5.99 31.89
CA HIS A 24 -17.92 6.08 30.96
C HIS A 24 -17.93 4.91 29.97
N ILE A 25 -16.76 4.56 29.44
CA ILE A 25 -16.60 3.38 28.57
C ILE A 25 -16.93 2.11 29.35
N ALA A 26 -16.42 1.97 30.57
CA ALA A 26 -16.73 0.80 31.41
C ALA A 26 -18.23 0.70 31.73
N ARG A 27 -18.91 1.82 31.99
CA ARG A 27 -20.35 1.87 32.26
C ARG A 27 -21.17 1.42 31.06
N LYS A 28 -20.81 1.91 29.87
CA LYS A 28 -21.52 1.58 28.62
C LYS A 28 -21.26 0.15 28.15
N TYR A 29 -19.99 -0.23 28.05
CA TYR A 29 -19.62 -1.46 27.35
C TYR A 29 -19.47 -2.67 28.28
N ARG A 30 -19.35 -2.45 29.60
CA ARG A 30 -19.21 -3.51 30.61
C ARG A 30 -18.14 -4.55 30.24
N PRO A 31 -16.88 -4.15 30.00
CA PRO A 31 -15.80 -5.10 29.73
C PRO A 31 -15.61 -6.06 30.90
N ASP A 32 -15.28 -7.32 30.61
CA ASP A 32 -14.97 -8.32 31.63
C ASP A 32 -13.60 -8.05 32.27
N LYS A 33 -12.69 -7.43 31.51
CA LYS A 33 -11.32 -7.08 31.93
C LYS A 33 -10.97 -5.66 31.53
N ILE A 34 -10.31 -4.93 32.42
CA ILE A 34 -9.82 -3.57 32.19
C ILE A 34 -8.31 -3.54 32.45
N ILE A 35 -7.54 -3.28 31.40
CA ILE A 35 -6.09 -3.11 31.46
C ILE A 35 -5.79 -1.61 31.49
N ILE A 36 -5.26 -1.12 32.61
CA ILE A 36 -4.99 0.29 32.83
C ILE A 36 -3.49 0.56 32.75
N VAL A 37 -3.11 1.54 31.92
CA VAL A 37 -1.74 2.02 31.77
C VAL A 37 -1.61 3.37 32.48
N TYR A 38 -0.79 3.43 33.52
CA TYR A 38 -0.55 4.65 34.28
C TYR A 38 0.73 5.35 33.83
N SER A 39 0.71 6.68 33.89
CA SER A 39 1.95 7.43 34.03
C SER A 39 2.34 7.53 35.50
N ASP A 40 3.62 7.83 35.78
CA ASP A 40 4.12 8.13 37.11
C ASP A 40 3.26 9.16 37.86
N LYS A 41 2.82 10.21 37.17
CA LYS A 41 1.96 11.28 37.71
C LYS A 41 0.54 10.82 38.02
N MET A 42 0.02 9.84 37.28
CA MET A 42 -1.36 9.36 37.42
C MET A 42 -1.47 8.13 38.33
N LEU A 43 -0.36 7.46 38.64
CA LEU A 43 -0.32 6.27 39.50
C LEU A 43 -1.00 6.48 40.88
N PRO A 44 -0.88 7.65 41.55
CA PRO A 44 -1.59 7.90 42.81
C PRO A 44 -3.12 7.83 42.70
N ASN A 45 -3.70 8.00 41.51
CA ASN A 45 -5.14 7.94 41.28
C ASN A 45 -5.67 6.50 41.11
N LYS A 46 -4.82 5.49 41.21
CA LYS A 46 -5.19 4.07 41.08
C LYS A 46 -6.40 3.68 41.92
N GLU A 47 -6.33 3.89 43.23
CA GLU A 47 -7.38 3.46 44.16
C GLU A 47 -8.70 4.20 43.91
N ARG A 48 -8.63 5.48 43.54
CA ARG A 48 -9.81 6.27 43.15
C ARG A 48 -10.47 5.67 41.90
N ASN A 49 -9.69 5.34 40.87
CA ASN A 49 -10.21 4.72 39.65
C ASN A 49 -10.88 3.38 39.93
N ASN A 50 -10.22 2.49 40.68
CA ASN A 50 -10.79 1.19 41.04
C ASN A 50 -12.12 1.35 41.78
N LYS A 51 -12.16 2.26 42.76
CA LYS A 51 -13.35 2.50 43.57
C LYS A 51 -14.54 2.96 42.73
N VAL A 52 -14.33 3.88 41.80
CA VAL A 52 -15.40 4.35 40.89
C VAL A 52 -15.81 3.25 39.90
N LEU A 53 -14.86 2.48 39.35
CA LEU A 53 -15.19 1.37 38.45
C LEU A 53 -16.08 0.31 39.12
N PHE A 54 -15.84 0.01 40.40
CA PHE A 54 -16.69 -0.90 41.18
C PHE A 54 -18.01 -0.28 41.65
N SER A 55 -18.14 1.05 41.66
CA SER A 55 -19.40 1.73 41.99
C SER A 55 -20.39 1.80 40.83
N ILE A 56 -19.98 1.44 39.59
CA ILE A 56 -20.86 1.50 38.40
C ILE A 56 -22.11 0.61 38.57
N SER A 57 -22.00 -0.55 39.19
CA SER A 57 -23.13 -1.42 39.55
C SER A 57 -22.68 -2.51 40.53
N GLU A 58 -23.57 -2.98 41.40
CA GLU A 58 -23.31 -4.09 42.31
C GLU A 58 -22.96 -5.40 41.60
N ASN A 59 -23.56 -5.64 40.41
CA ASN A 59 -23.36 -6.87 39.64
C ASN A 59 -22.22 -6.79 38.61
N TYR A 60 -21.51 -5.67 38.55
CA TYR A 60 -20.42 -5.47 37.61
C TYR A 60 -19.07 -5.54 38.34
N ARG A 61 -18.31 -6.61 38.10
CA ARG A 61 -17.03 -6.89 38.76
C ARG A 61 -15.97 -7.25 37.70
N PRO A 62 -15.46 -6.25 36.96
CA PRO A 62 -14.41 -6.50 35.97
C PRO A 62 -13.10 -6.89 36.67
N GLU A 63 -12.29 -7.71 36.01
CA GLU A 63 -10.89 -7.92 36.38
C GLU A 63 -10.08 -6.66 36.02
N ILE A 64 -9.59 -5.93 37.02
CA ILE A 64 -8.76 -4.73 36.80
C ILE A 64 -7.29 -5.12 36.89
N ILE A 65 -6.57 -4.99 35.77
CA ILE A 65 -5.14 -5.23 35.66
C ILE A 65 -4.44 -3.90 35.44
N ILE A 66 -3.38 -3.66 36.21
CA ILE A 66 -2.49 -2.53 35.97
C ILE A 66 -1.30 -3.05 35.19
N HIS A 67 -1.07 -2.46 34.02
CA HIS A 67 0.06 -2.83 33.19
C HIS A 67 1.36 -2.52 33.93
N GLU A 68 2.34 -3.41 33.86
CA GLU A 68 3.63 -3.26 34.56
C GLU A 68 4.41 -2.02 34.10
N LYS A 69 4.24 -1.66 32.82
CA LYS A 69 4.82 -0.45 32.25
C LYS A 69 4.17 0.81 32.83
N ILE A 70 4.95 1.56 33.59
CA ILE A 70 4.63 2.93 33.98
C ILE A 70 5.25 3.90 32.97
N ILE A 71 4.43 4.80 32.43
CA ILE A 71 4.90 5.82 31.48
C ILE A 71 5.55 6.97 32.26
N ILE A 72 6.82 7.27 31.97
CA ILE A 72 7.56 8.32 32.66
C ILE A 72 7.12 9.69 32.13
N GLY A 73 6.69 10.56 33.05
CA GLY A 73 6.01 11.83 32.75
C GLY A 73 6.82 12.82 31.91
N GLU A 74 8.16 12.76 31.99
CA GLU A 74 9.08 13.61 31.24
C GLU A 74 9.11 13.32 29.73
N ASP A 75 8.55 12.20 29.31
CA ASP A 75 8.60 11.76 27.90
C ASP A 75 7.22 11.72 27.23
N VAL A 76 6.15 11.92 28.01
CA VAL A 76 4.76 11.76 27.56
C VAL A 76 4.38 12.76 26.45
N PHE A 77 5.13 13.85 26.31
CA PHE A 77 4.91 14.85 25.25
C PHE A 77 5.52 14.45 23.89
N ILE A 78 6.28 13.35 23.82
CA ILE A 78 6.96 12.90 22.59
C ILE A 78 6.12 11.82 21.88
N PHE A 79 5.61 12.14 20.68
CA PHE A 79 4.75 11.23 19.90
C PHE A 79 5.43 9.89 19.58
N ASP A 80 6.63 9.90 19.02
CA ASP A 80 7.32 8.66 18.61
C ASP A 80 7.56 7.72 19.79
N LYS A 81 7.93 8.28 20.94
CA LYS A 81 8.14 7.48 22.16
C LYS A 81 6.83 6.88 22.66
N MET A 82 5.73 7.64 22.64
CA MET A 82 4.42 7.10 23.04
C MET A 82 3.93 6.04 22.04
N TYR A 83 4.19 6.22 20.75
CA TYR A 83 3.89 5.21 19.74
C TYR A 83 4.65 3.90 20.01
N ASP A 84 5.96 3.96 20.26
CA ASP A 84 6.77 2.77 20.53
C ASP A 84 6.35 2.05 21.81
N GLU A 85 6.09 2.79 22.89
CA GLU A 85 5.69 2.21 24.18
C GLU A 85 4.31 1.56 24.09
N PHE A 86 3.32 2.25 23.51
CA PHE A 86 1.98 1.69 23.37
C PHE A 86 1.94 0.57 22.33
N SER A 87 2.81 0.57 21.32
CA SER A 87 2.92 -0.57 20.40
C SER A 87 3.33 -1.84 21.13
N LYS A 88 4.27 -1.75 22.08
CA LYS A 88 4.69 -2.90 22.90
C LYS A 88 3.56 -3.38 23.81
N ILE A 89 2.94 -2.45 24.55
CA ILE A 89 1.81 -2.75 25.46
C ILE A 89 0.67 -3.44 24.71
N ILE A 90 0.28 -2.89 23.55
CA ILE A 90 -0.80 -3.45 22.76
C ILE A 90 -0.42 -4.83 22.23
N ASN A 91 0.81 -5.05 21.76
CA ASN A 91 1.26 -6.37 21.29
C ASN A 91 1.33 -7.42 22.42
N GLU A 92 1.60 -7.02 23.65
CA GLU A 92 1.61 -7.89 24.84
C GLU A 92 0.19 -8.26 25.27
N CYS A 93 -0.76 -7.32 25.17
CA CYS A 93 -2.13 -7.50 25.65
C CYS A 93 -3.06 -8.11 24.59
N TYR A 94 -2.83 -7.85 23.31
CA TYR A 94 -3.77 -8.14 22.23
C TYR A 94 -3.84 -9.64 21.90
N SER A 95 -5.06 -10.13 21.72
CA SER A 95 -5.37 -11.48 21.23
C SER A 95 -6.45 -11.38 20.15
N LYS A 96 -6.45 -12.29 19.18
CA LYS A 96 -7.50 -12.32 18.14
C LYS A 96 -8.82 -12.95 18.63
N GLU A 97 -8.81 -13.59 19.78
CA GLU A 97 -9.97 -14.33 20.32
C GLU A 97 -10.88 -13.44 21.18
N ASP A 98 -10.35 -12.29 21.63
CA ASP A 98 -11.05 -11.35 22.51
C ASP A 98 -11.56 -10.11 21.76
N GLU A 99 -12.63 -9.52 22.30
CA GLU A 99 -13.17 -8.24 21.83
C GLU A 99 -12.46 -7.11 22.58
N PHE A 100 -11.58 -6.38 21.90
CA PHE A 100 -10.87 -5.25 22.49
C PHE A 100 -11.59 -3.92 22.26
N ILE A 101 -11.49 -3.05 23.26
CA ILE A 101 -11.91 -1.65 23.24
C ILE A 101 -10.69 -0.81 23.61
N LEU A 102 -10.34 0.15 22.76
CA LEU A 102 -9.29 1.13 23.03
C LEU A 102 -9.92 2.45 23.42
N ASN A 103 -9.53 2.99 24.59
CA ASN A 103 -9.91 4.33 25.00
C ASN A 103 -9.04 5.37 24.29
N LEU A 104 -9.66 6.21 23.45
CA LEU A 104 -9.01 7.30 22.71
C LEU A 104 -9.14 8.67 23.39
N SER A 105 -9.67 8.72 24.61
CA SER A 105 -9.96 9.96 25.34
C SER A 105 -9.21 10.10 26.66
N SER A 106 -8.76 9.00 27.28
CA SER A 106 -7.89 9.05 28.46
C SER A 106 -6.42 8.94 28.08
N GLY A 107 -5.58 9.74 28.74
CA GLY A 107 -4.17 9.91 28.44
C GLY A 107 -3.87 11.32 27.92
N THR A 108 -2.62 11.56 27.52
CA THR A 108 -2.27 12.78 26.80
C THR A 108 -2.64 12.66 25.32
N PRO A 109 -2.73 13.78 24.57
CA PRO A 109 -2.97 13.73 23.14
C PRO A 109 -2.02 12.80 22.37
N GLN A 110 -0.77 12.67 22.81
CA GLN A 110 0.23 11.76 22.23
C GLN A 110 -0.15 10.30 22.41
N ILE A 111 -0.62 9.92 23.60
CA ILE A 111 -1.08 8.56 23.90
C ILE A 111 -2.34 8.24 23.09
N CYS A 112 -3.32 9.14 23.08
CA CYS A 112 -4.55 8.97 22.30
C CYS A 112 -4.25 8.82 20.80
N ALA A 113 -3.34 9.65 20.26
CA ALA A 113 -2.90 9.55 18.88
C ALA A 113 -2.16 8.23 18.60
N ALA A 114 -1.27 7.79 19.50
CA ALA A 114 -0.57 6.52 19.37
C ALA A 114 -1.57 5.34 19.29
N LEU A 115 -2.52 5.26 20.23
CA LEU A 115 -3.56 4.23 20.23
C LEU A 115 -4.39 4.24 18.94
N PHE A 116 -4.80 5.42 18.48
CA PHE A 116 -5.52 5.57 17.21
C PHE A 116 -4.70 5.03 16.03
N ILE A 117 -3.44 5.43 15.91
CA ILE A 117 -2.57 5.03 14.79
C ILE A 117 -2.26 3.53 14.85
N ILE A 118 -1.88 3.00 16.02
CA ILE A 118 -1.55 1.58 16.24
C ILE A 118 -2.72 0.70 15.83
N ASN A 119 -3.94 1.08 16.23
CA ASN A 119 -5.14 0.31 15.92
C ASN A 119 -5.31 0.09 14.40
N ARG A 120 -4.97 1.10 13.59
CA ARG A 120 -5.12 1.06 12.13
C ARG A 120 -3.91 0.45 11.43
N LEU A 121 -2.71 0.92 11.74
CA LEU A 121 -1.48 0.49 11.05
C LEU A 121 -1.08 -0.95 11.38
N SER A 122 -1.34 -1.41 12.60
CA SER A 122 -1.01 -2.78 13.01
C SER A 122 -2.06 -3.81 12.61
N GLY A 123 -3.13 -3.39 11.92
CA GLY A 123 -4.20 -4.28 11.44
C GLY A 123 -5.04 -4.91 12.55
N ILE A 124 -4.95 -4.38 13.78
CA ILE A 124 -5.74 -4.83 14.94
C ILE A 124 -7.21 -4.49 14.70
N ASN A 125 -7.49 -3.25 14.27
CA ASN A 125 -8.81 -2.78 13.85
C ASN A 125 -9.94 -3.10 14.85
N VAL A 126 -9.65 -2.98 16.14
CA VAL A 126 -10.62 -3.17 17.21
C VAL A 126 -11.43 -1.89 17.45
N LYS A 127 -12.44 -1.98 18.32
CA LYS A 127 -13.30 -0.85 18.66
C LYS A 127 -12.47 0.24 19.32
N ALA A 128 -12.46 1.44 18.74
CA ALA A 128 -11.76 2.59 19.29
C ALA A 128 -12.79 3.65 19.70
N VAL A 129 -12.80 4.01 20.97
CA VAL A 129 -13.88 4.80 21.55
C VAL A 129 -13.35 6.14 22.04
N GLN A 130 -13.96 7.21 21.56
CA GLN A 130 -13.83 8.54 22.14
C GLN A 130 -15.00 8.80 23.08
N VAL A 131 -14.79 9.63 24.09
CA VAL A 131 -15.82 10.11 25.02
C VAL A 131 -15.87 11.62 24.95
N ALA A 132 -16.98 12.16 24.48
CA ALA A 132 -17.20 13.60 24.43
C ALA A 132 -17.32 14.18 25.85
N SER A 133 -16.88 15.42 26.06
CA SER A 133 -17.12 16.10 27.33
C SER A 133 -18.62 16.30 27.59
N PRO A 134 -19.06 16.37 28.86
CA PRO A 134 -20.46 16.65 29.19
C PRO A 134 -20.98 17.94 28.54
N GLN A 135 -20.14 18.96 28.44
CA GLN A 135 -20.47 20.25 27.82
C GLN A 135 -20.31 20.28 26.29
N GLN A 136 -19.92 19.16 25.65
CA GLN A 136 -19.65 19.06 24.20
C GLN A 136 -18.62 20.09 23.68
N GLY A 137 -17.70 20.53 24.55
CA GLY A 137 -16.66 21.53 24.28
C GLY A 137 -15.48 21.45 25.26
N PRO A 138 -14.51 22.37 25.21
CA PRO A 138 -13.35 22.37 26.11
C PRO A 138 -13.78 22.52 27.58
N ASN A 139 -13.22 21.71 28.48
CA ASN A 139 -13.50 21.77 29.92
C ASN A 139 -12.72 22.94 30.58
N THR A 140 -13.04 24.17 30.20
CA THR A 140 -12.39 25.39 30.73
C THR A 140 -12.94 25.86 32.06
N GLU A 141 -14.17 25.46 32.41
CA GLU A 141 -14.88 25.96 33.60
C GLU A 141 -14.94 24.94 34.76
N ASP A 142 -14.65 23.66 34.50
CA ASP A 142 -14.67 22.61 35.53
C ASP A 142 -13.41 22.68 36.40
N LYS A 143 -13.61 22.85 37.71
CA LYS A 143 -12.52 22.72 38.69
C LYS A 143 -11.96 21.29 38.68
N HIS A 144 -10.67 21.16 38.98
CA HIS A 144 -10.08 19.84 39.15
C HIS A 144 -10.48 19.30 40.52
N ASP A 145 -11.44 18.36 40.55
CA ASP A 145 -11.98 17.76 41.78
C ASP A 145 -11.04 16.71 42.42
N ILE A 146 -9.75 16.73 42.03
CA ILE A 146 -8.74 15.75 42.46
C ILE A 146 -8.53 15.79 43.99
N SER A 147 -8.75 16.95 44.62
CA SER A 147 -8.66 17.11 46.09
C SER A 147 -9.94 16.72 46.85
N GLU A 148 -11.05 16.46 46.16
CA GLU A 148 -12.32 16.13 46.81
C GLU A 148 -12.37 14.65 47.19
N ASP A 149 -13.15 14.33 48.22
CA ASP A 149 -13.37 12.94 48.65
C ASP A 149 -14.06 12.15 47.52
N ILE A 150 -13.47 11.01 47.16
CA ILE A 150 -13.98 10.18 46.08
C ILE A 150 -15.36 9.59 46.40
N ASP A 151 -15.68 9.34 47.68
CA ASP A 151 -17.01 8.85 48.07
C ASP A 151 -18.09 9.91 47.81
N VAL A 152 -17.76 11.17 48.08
CA VAL A 152 -18.64 12.31 47.80
C VAL A 152 -18.84 12.44 46.29
N LEU A 153 -17.76 12.40 45.50
CA LEU A 153 -17.85 12.46 44.03
C LEU A 153 -18.67 11.32 43.44
N ILE A 154 -18.53 10.09 43.94
CA ILE A 154 -19.37 8.96 43.50
C ILE A 154 -20.84 9.23 43.80
N SER A 155 -21.16 9.74 45.00
CA SER A 155 -22.56 10.03 45.39
C SER A 155 -23.21 11.15 44.59
N LEU A 156 -22.40 12.10 44.10
CA LEU A 156 -22.84 13.25 43.32
C LEU A 156 -22.69 13.05 41.81
N ASN A 157 -22.20 11.89 41.36
CA ASN A 157 -21.94 11.65 39.95
C ASN A 157 -23.25 11.53 39.16
N GLU A 158 -23.50 12.48 38.26
CA GLU A 158 -24.72 12.57 37.46
C GLU A 158 -24.86 11.40 36.46
N ASP A 159 -23.74 10.79 36.05
CA ASP A 159 -23.74 9.60 35.18
C ASP A 159 -24.07 8.31 35.95
N SER A 160 -24.17 8.35 37.30
CA SER A 160 -24.49 7.19 38.14
C SER A 160 -25.99 6.89 38.20
N THR A 161 -26.60 6.74 37.02
CA THR A 161 -28.00 6.34 36.85
C THR A 161 -28.12 5.29 35.74
N ASP A 162 -29.22 4.53 35.73
CA ASP A 162 -29.49 3.56 34.66
C ASP A 162 -29.77 4.22 33.30
N GLN A 163 -30.11 5.52 33.29
CA GLN A 163 -30.46 6.30 32.10
C GLN A 163 -29.42 7.38 31.76
N PHE A 164 -28.16 7.15 32.10
CA PHE A 164 -27.07 8.08 31.79
C PHE A 164 -26.98 8.40 30.29
N VAL A 165 -26.53 9.61 29.97
CA VAL A 165 -26.36 10.03 28.57
C VAL A 165 -25.11 9.38 28.00
N ASP A 166 -25.27 8.57 26.96
CA ASP A 166 -24.15 8.00 26.23
C ASP A 166 -23.38 9.11 25.50
N ARG A 167 -22.10 9.25 25.85
CA ARG A 167 -21.16 10.23 25.28
C ARG A 167 -20.08 9.55 24.45
N THR A 168 -20.21 8.23 24.25
CA THR A 168 -19.22 7.45 23.51
C THR A 168 -19.42 7.64 22.01
N LEU A 169 -18.31 7.79 21.30
CA LEU A 169 -18.24 7.90 19.86
C LEU A 169 -17.28 6.81 19.38
N GLU A 170 -17.81 5.80 18.70
CA GLU A 170 -17.00 4.76 18.07
C GLU A 170 -16.36 5.32 16.79
N ASP A 171 -15.03 5.36 16.76
CA ASP A 171 -14.30 5.82 15.58
C ASP A 171 -14.09 4.67 14.59
N GLY A 172 -14.60 4.85 13.37
CA GLY A 172 -14.35 3.96 12.24
C GLY A 172 -13.10 4.31 11.42
N ALA A 173 -12.49 5.48 11.63
CA ALA A 173 -11.36 6.02 10.87
C ALA A 173 -11.48 5.94 9.35
N GLU A 174 -12.70 5.98 8.79
CA GLU A 174 -12.95 5.68 7.38
C GLU A 174 -12.08 6.54 6.45
N LYS A 175 -12.01 7.86 6.72
CA LYS A 175 -11.18 8.80 5.94
C LYS A 175 -9.69 8.49 6.03
N PHE A 176 -9.19 8.19 7.23
CA PHE A 176 -7.79 7.84 7.44
C PHE A 176 -7.42 6.54 6.70
N SER A 177 -8.29 5.53 6.76
CA SER A 177 -8.10 4.27 6.03
C SER A 177 -8.15 4.48 4.51
N GLN A 178 -9.07 5.32 4.02
CA GLN A 178 -9.14 5.70 2.60
C GLN A 178 -7.85 6.40 2.15
N ASP A 179 -7.35 7.36 2.92
CA ASP A 179 -6.11 8.09 2.59
C ASP A 179 -4.87 7.18 2.62
N LEU A 180 -4.78 6.27 3.61
CA LEU A 180 -3.70 5.29 3.69
C LEU A 180 -3.73 4.35 2.47
N MET A 181 -4.89 3.81 2.13
CA MET A 181 -5.07 2.95 0.96
C MET A 181 -4.71 3.69 -0.33
N LYS A 182 -5.22 4.91 -0.51
CA LYS A 182 -4.96 5.75 -1.66
C LYS A 182 -3.45 5.99 -1.82
N LYS A 183 -2.74 6.29 -0.73
CA LYS A 183 -1.28 6.37 -0.73
C LYS A 183 -0.64 5.06 -1.18
N THR A 184 -1.01 3.92 -0.60
CA THR A 184 -0.43 2.62 -0.95
C THR A 184 -0.66 2.22 -2.41
N ILE A 185 -1.86 2.45 -2.95
CA ILE A 185 -2.17 2.17 -4.36
C ILE A 185 -1.29 3.04 -5.27
N ARG A 186 -1.14 4.33 -4.94
CA ARG A 186 -0.26 5.24 -5.68
C ARG A 186 1.19 4.77 -5.66
N ASP A 187 1.68 4.30 -4.50
CA ASP A 187 3.04 3.77 -4.37
C ASP A 187 3.25 2.56 -5.32
N PHE A 188 2.29 1.64 -5.41
CA PHE A 188 2.35 0.53 -6.37
C PHE A 188 2.28 1.00 -7.83
N ILE A 189 1.43 1.98 -8.16
CA ILE A 189 1.36 2.57 -9.52
C ILE A 189 2.72 3.15 -9.92
N THR A 190 3.40 3.89 -9.03
CA THR A 190 4.71 4.48 -9.35
C THR A 190 5.79 3.43 -9.63
N LYS A 191 5.66 2.23 -9.07
CA LYS A 191 6.51 1.06 -9.32
C LYS A 191 6.00 0.19 -10.47
N TYR A 192 4.98 0.65 -11.19
CA TYR A 192 4.30 -0.05 -12.26
C TYR A 192 3.66 -1.39 -11.84
N ASP A 193 3.39 -1.61 -10.55
CA ASP A 193 2.75 -2.85 -10.06
C ASP A 193 1.22 -2.73 -10.09
N TYR A 194 0.68 -2.75 -11.31
CA TYR A 194 -0.76 -2.59 -11.54
C TYR A 194 -1.61 -3.69 -10.93
N LYS A 195 -1.06 -4.89 -10.75
CA LYS A 195 -1.79 -6.02 -10.19
C LYS A 195 -1.97 -5.83 -8.68
N ALA A 196 -0.91 -5.49 -7.95
CA ALA A 196 -1.03 -5.14 -6.53
C ALA A 196 -1.92 -3.91 -6.31
N SER A 197 -1.81 -2.90 -7.17
CA SER A 197 -2.71 -1.74 -7.14
C SER A 197 -4.17 -2.13 -7.32
N LEU A 198 -4.50 -3.03 -8.25
CA LEU A 198 -5.87 -3.49 -8.51
C LEU A 198 -6.41 -4.35 -7.36
N GLU A 199 -5.60 -5.27 -6.85
CA GLU A 199 -5.96 -6.14 -5.72
C GLU A 199 -6.33 -5.30 -4.49
N LEU A 200 -5.49 -4.33 -4.12
CA LEU A 200 -5.83 -3.38 -3.05
C LEU A 200 -7.03 -2.54 -3.41
N ALA A 201 -7.09 -2.00 -4.64
CA ALA A 201 -8.22 -1.19 -5.08
C ALA A 201 -9.54 -1.93 -4.87
N ASN A 202 -9.60 -3.25 -5.07
CA ASN A 202 -10.82 -4.04 -4.94
C ASN A 202 -11.23 -4.37 -3.49
N GLN A 203 -10.36 -4.16 -2.49
CA GLN A 203 -10.64 -4.54 -1.09
C GLN A 203 -11.46 -3.52 -0.28
N PHE A 204 -11.61 -2.28 -0.76
CA PHE A 204 -12.21 -1.21 0.04
C PHE A 204 -13.49 -0.65 -0.57
N SER A 205 -14.21 0.18 0.17
CA SER A 205 -15.35 0.94 -0.33
C SER A 205 -14.93 1.94 -1.42
N ASP A 206 -15.87 2.26 -2.32
CA ASP A 206 -15.64 3.26 -3.35
C ASP A 206 -15.43 4.65 -2.72
N PHE A 207 -14.39 5.36 -3.18
CA PHE A 207 -14.17 6.79 -2.93
C PHE A 207 -13.93 7.51 -4.27
N PRO A 208 -13.99 8.86 -4.31
CA PRO A 208 -13.85 9.61 -5.55
C PRO A 208 -12.60 9.21 -6.35
N GLY A 209 -12.79 8.88 -7.63
CA GLY A 209 -11.72 8.45 -8.53
C GLY A 209 -11.30 6.98 -8.44
N LEU A 210 -11.66 6.24 -7.37
CA LEU A 210 -11.31 4.82 -7.23
C LEU A 210 -12.01 3.95 -8.29
N LYS A 211 -13.30 4.19 -8.55
CA LYS A 211 -14.08 3.41 -9.52
C LYS A 211 -13.47 3.45 -10.94
N GLU A 212 -13.11 4.65 -11.40
CA GLU A 212 -12.45 4.80 -12.71
C GLU A 212 -11.02 4.24 -12.69
N SER A 213 -10.29 4.42 -11.59
CA SER A 213 -8.98 3.80 -11.40
C SER A 213 -9.05 2.27 -11.46
N ARG A 214 -10.02 1.63 -10.80
CA ARG A 214 -10.27 0.17 -10.86
C ARG A 214 -10.48 -0.30 -12.29
N LYS A 215 -11.33 0.38 -13.06
CA LYS A 215 -11.59 0.04 -14.46
C LYS A 215 -10.33 0.12 -15.31
N LYS A 216 -9.53 1.17 -15.15
CA LYS A 216 -8.26 1.35 -15.88
C LYS A 216 -7.22 0.30 -15.46
N LEU A 217 -7.08 0.04 -14.16
CA LEU A 217 -6.21 -0.98 -13.60
C LEU A 217 -6.61 -2.38 -14.11
N GLN A 218 -7.90 -2.71 -14.08
CA GLN A 218 -8.41 -3.99 -14.61
C GLN A 218 -8.06 -4.17 -16.09
N ASN A 219 -8.32 -3.14 -16.92
CA ASN A 219 -8.01 -3.20 -18.34
C ASN A 219 -6.52 -3.44 -18.62
N ILE A 220 -5.62 -2.81 -17.84
CA ILE A 220 -4.18 -3.01 -18.06
C ILE A 220 -3.71 -4.36 -17.51
N VAL A 221 -4.23 -4.80 -16.37
CA VAL A 221 -3.90 -6.11 -15.79
C VAL A 221 -4.36 -7.24 -16.72
N ASP A 222 -5.59 -7.18 -17.22
CA ASP A 222 -6.12 -8.19 -18.16
C ASP A 222 -5.27 -8.28 -19.45
N ALA A 223 -4.82 -7.14 -19.96
CA ALA A 223 -3.96 -7.09 -21.14
C ALA A 223 -2.59 -7.71 -20.85
N LEU A 224 -1.97 -7.34 -19.73
CA LEU A 224 -0.65 -7.85 -19.34
C LEU A 224 -0.67 -9.36 -19.07
N ASP A 225 -1.68 -9.85 -18.33
CA ASP A 225 -1.81 -11.27 -17.99
C ASP A 225 -1.95 -12.16 -19.23
N ARG A 226 -2.61 -11.65 -20.28
CA ARG A 226 -2.80 -12.36 -21.56
C ARG A 226 -1.76 -12.03 -22.62
N GLN A 227 -0.79 -11.15 -22.31
CA GLN A 227 0.14 -10.56 -23.28
C GLN A 227 -0.57 -9.92 -24.49
N ASP A 228 -1.76 -9.38 -24.27
CA ASP A 228 -2.59 -8.72 -25.27
C ASP A 228 -2.28 -7.21 -25.33
N ILE A 229 -2.80 -6.53 -26.36
CA ILE A 229 -2.66 -5.09 -26.52
C ILE A 229 -3.67 -4.39 -25.60
N PRO A 230 -3.24 -3.44 -24.74
CA PRO A 230 -4.14 -2.63 -23.92
C PRO A 230 -5.23 -1.94 -24.75
N GLN A 231 -6.45 -1.85 -24.22
CA GLN A 231 -7.61 -1.34 -24.97
C GLN A 231 -7.40 0.07 -25.55
N THR A 232 -6.71 0.94 -24.81
CA THR A 232 -6.33 2.29 -25.23
C THR A 232 -5.41 2.30 -26.45
N LEU A 233 -4.49 1.33 -26.56
CA LEU A 233 -3.65 1.14 -27.75
C LEU A 233 -4.43 0.48 -28.90
N LYS A 234 -5.33 -0.46 -28.60
CA LYS A 234 -6.21 -1.09 -29.61
C LYS A 234 -7.06 -0.08 -30.37
N ASN A 235 -7.53 0.96 -29.69
CA ASN A 235 -8.37 2.02 -30.25
C ASN A 235 -7.63 2.98 -31.21
N ARG A 236 -6.28 2.92 -31.29
CA ARG A 236 -5.52 3.76 -32.22
C ARG A 236 -5.72 3.30 -33.67
N LYS A 237 -5.82 4.25 -34.60
CA LYS A 237 -5.95 4.00 -36.05
C LYS A 237 -4.61 3.62 -36.70
N TRP A 238 -4.01 2.53 -36.23
CA TRP A 238 -2.78 1.95 -36.77
C TRP A 238 -3.02 0.53 -37.26
N SER A 239 -2.12 0.01 -38.10
CA SER A 239 -2.17 -1.40 -38.48
C SER A 239 -1.97 -2.31 -37.26
N GLU A 240 -2.55 -3.50 -37.28
CA GLU A 240 -2.39 -4.48 -36.20
C GLU A 240 -0.92 -4.82 -35.94
N LYS A 241 -0.12 -4.92 -37.01
CA LYS A 241 1.34 -5.11 -36.92
C LYS A 241 2.01 -3.99 -36.10
N LYS A 242 1.70 -2.73 -36.43
CA LYS A 242 2.24 -1.56 -35.72
C LYS A 242 1.85 -1.58 -34.24
N LYS A 243 0.59 -1.90 -33.91
CA LYS A 243 0.14 -2.02 -32.51
C LYS A 243 0.89 -3.13 -31.75
N LYS A 244 1.08 -4.30 -32.37
CA LYS A 244 1.80 -5.44 -31.77
C LYS A 244 3.26 -5.09 -31.46
N VAL A 245 3.96 -4.48 -32.41
CA VAL A 245 5.37 -4.08 -32.22
C VAL A 245 5.53 -3.07 -31.10
N LEU A 246 4.68 -2.03 -31.06
CA LEU A 246 4.74 -1.05 -29.97
C LEU A 246 4.42 -1.71 -28.63
N ASN A 247 3.38 -2.55 -28.56
CA ASN A 247 3.01 -3.24 -27.32
C ASN A 247 4.14 -4.15 -26.81
N ALA A 248 4.81 -4.87 -27.72
CA ALA A 248 5.96 -5.70 -27.37
C ALA A 248 7.12 -4.85 -26.81
N TYR A 249 7.45 -3.73 -27.45
CA TYR A 249 8.46 -2.80 -26.94
C TYR A 249 8.08 -2.25 -25.56
N LEU A 250 6.85 -1.74 -25.42
CA LEU A 250 6.36 -1.17 -24.16
C LEU A 250 6.38 -2.21 -23.03
N THR A 251 6.07 -3.46 -23.34
CA THR A 251 6.14 -4.56 -22.36
C THR A 251 7.59 -4.81 -21.93
N ILE A 252 8.55 -4.79 -22.84
CA ILE A 252 9.98 -4.90 -22.49
C ILE A 252 10.41 -3.74 -21.59
N GLU A 253 10.03 -2.52 -21.95
CA GLU A 253 10.32 -1.32 -21.17
C GLU A 253 9.69 -1.41 -19.77
N LEU A 254 8.44 -1.87 -19.66
CA LEU A 254 7.76 -2.11 -18.39
C LEU A 254 8.52 -3.11 -17.51
N GLN A 255 9.01 -4.23 -18.07
CA GLN A 255 9.78 -5.20 -17.29
C GLN A 255 11.09 -4.59 -16.78
N LYS A 256 11.74 -3.76 -17.58
CA LYS A 256 12.94 -3.02 -17.16
C LYS A 256 12.63 -2.03 -16.03
N GLU A 257 11.54 -1.26 -16.13
CA GLU A 257 11.12 -0.33 -15.07
C GLU A 257 10.76 -1.06 -13.76
N ARG A 258 10.26 -2.30 -13.85
CA ARG A 258 10.00 -3.18 -12.69
C ARG A 258 11.25 -3.88 -12.15
N GLY A 259 12.42 -3.74 -12.79
CA GLY A 259 13.65 -4.45 -12.42
C GLY A 259 13.72 -5.91 -12.89
N ASN A 260 12.76 -6.38 -13.69
CA ASN A 260 12.69 -7.73 -14.25
C ASN A 260 13.57 -7.87 -15.52
N PHE A 261 14.87 -7.62 -15.37
CA PHE A 261 15.80 -7.51 -16.51
C PHE A 261 15.90 -8.79 -17.35
N SER A 262 15.87 -9.96 -16.72
CA SER A 262 15.89 -11.27 -17.39
C SER A 262 14.74 -11.41 -18.39
N GLU A 263 13.53 -11.04 -17.98
CA GLU A 263 12.33 -11.11 -18.81
C GLU A 263 12.41 -10.13 -19.99
N GLY A 264 12.89 -8.91 -19.72
CA GLY A 264 13.18 -7.93 -20.76
C GLY A 264 14.16 -8.48 -21.79
N LEU A 265 15.28 -9.05 -21.35
CA LEU A 265 16.32 -9.58 -22.23
C LEU A 265 15.82 -10.70 -23.16
N ILE A 266 15.03 -11.63 -22.63
CA ILE A 266 14.46 -12.74 -23.42
C ILE A 266 13.57 -12.19 -24.54
N ARG A 267 12.78 -11.16 -24.25
CA ARG A 267 11.83 -10.54 -25.18
C ARG A 267 12.49 -9.63 -26.22
N ILE A 268 13.62 -8.98 -25.91
CA ILE A 268 14.39 -8.16 -26.87
C ILE A 268 14.73 -8.96 -28.13
N LYS A 269 15.20 -10.20 -27.97
CA LYS A 269 15.54 -11.07 -29.10
C LYS A 269 14.32 -11.29 -29.99
N THR A 270 13.22 -11.75 -29.41
CA THR A 270 11.97 -12.07 -30.11
C THR A 270 11.44 -10.86 -30.90
N LEU A 271 11.43 -9.68 -30.27
CA LEU A 271 10.99 -8.46 -30.96
C LEU A 271 11.94 -8.07 -32.09
N THR A 272 13.25 -8.21 -31.88
CA THR A 272 14.24 -7.88 -32.90
C THR A 272 14.12 -8.82 -34.10
N GLU A 273 13.99 -10.13 -33.89
CA GLU A 273 13.78 -11.12 -34.96
C GLU A 273 12.50 -10.79 -35.75
N PHE A 274 11.39 -10.48 -35.07
CA PHE A 274 10.15 -10.06 -35.73
C PHE A 274 10.32 -8.82 -36.62
N ILE A 275 11.05 -7.80 -36.14
CA ILE A 275 11.29 -6.57 -36.92
C ILE A 275 12.18 -6.85 -38.13
N LEU A 276 13.17 -7.73 -37.99
CA LEU A 276 14.09 -8.10 -39.07
C LEU A 276 13.39 -8.91 -40.16
N GLU A 277 12.55 -9.86 -39.76
CA GLU A 277 11.70 -10.64 -40.66
C GLU A 277 10.81 -9.70 -41.49
N ASP A 278 10.04 -8.84 -40.81
CA ASP A 278 9.16 -7.85 -41.46
C ASP A 278 9.94 -6.92 -42.41
N TYR A 279 11.10 -6.43 -41.97
CA TYR A 279 11.93 -5.57 -42.80
C TYR A 279 12.40 -6.25 -44.09
N ILE A 280 12.91 -7.48 -43.96
CA ILE A 280 13.47 -8.23 -45.09
C ILE A 280 12.36 -8.64 -46.06
N ASP A 281 11.23 -9.15 -45.57
CA ASP A 281 10.12 -9.56 -46.44
C ASP A 281 9.55 -8.39 -47.25
N ASN A 282 9.41 -7.21 -46.62
CA ASN A 282 8.91 -6.03 -47.32
C ASN A 282 9.89 -5.52 -48.39
N ARG A 283 11.21 -5.67 -48.17
CA ARG A 283 12.24 -5.11 -49.06
C ARG A 283 12.76 -6.10 -50.10
N TYR A 284 12.75 -7.38 -49.76
CA TYR A 284 13.22 -8.49 -50.58
C TYR A 284 12.21 -9.65 -50.51
N PRO A 285 11.07 -9.53 -51.22
CA PRO A 285 10.05 -10.59 -51.23
C PRO A 285 10.66 -11.94 -51.63
N GLU A 286 10.16 -13.03 -51.01
CA GLU A 286 10.58 -14.43 -51.24
C GLU A 286 12.06 -14.71 -50.92
N LEU A 287 12.78 -13.76 -50.29
CA LEU A 287 14.17 -14.00 -49.90
C LEU A 287 14.24 -14.96 -48.71
N LEU A 288 13.39 -14.77 -47.70
CA LEU A 288 13.41 -15.59 -46.50
C LEU A 288 13.03 -17.04 -46.81
N ASP A 289 11.99 -17.26 -47.61
CA ASP A 289 11.57 -18.60 -48.04
C ASP A 289 12.70 -19.35 -48.75
N ARG A 290 13.34 -18.71 -49.73
CA ARG A 290 14.51 -19.30 -50.41
C ARG A 290 15.67 -19.57 -49.46
N TYR A 291 15.93 -18.67 -48.52
CA TYR A 291 17.01 -18.85 -47.56
C TYR A 291 16.74 -20.05 -46.63
N VAL A 292 15.49 -20.23 -46.20
CA VAL A 292 15.04 -21.36 -45.38
C VAL A 292 15.22 -22.68 -46.15
N ASP A 293 14.78 -22.71 -47.42
CA ASP A 293 14.92 -23.87 -48.30
C ASP A 293 16.40 -24.23 -48.56
N GLU A 294 17.22 -23.24 -48.93
CA GLU A 294 18.64 -23.44 -49.24
C GLU A 294 19.46 -23.84 -48.00
N SER A 295 19.03 -23.43 -46.80
CA SER A 295 19.74 -23.74 -45.56
C SER A 295 19.20 -24.98 -44.85
N GLU A 296 18.18 -25.65 -45.40
CA GLU A 296 17.48 -26.79 -44.80
C GLU A 296 17.05 -26.53 -43.34
N LYS A 297 16.69 -25.28 -43.03
CA LYS A 297 16.29 -24.86 -41.68
C LYS A 297 14.78 -24.86 -41.54
N TYR A 298 14.30 -25.14 -40.32
CA TYR A 298 12.88 -24.95 -39.99
C TYR A 298 12.54 -23.52 -39.53
N PHE A 299 13.55 -22.77 -39.06
CA PHE A 299 13.38 -21.40 -38.59
C PHE A 299 14.68 -20.61 -38.72
N LEU A 300 14.56 -19.30 -38.94
CA LEU A 300 15.69 -18.37 -38.96
C LEU A 300 15.89 -17.75 -37.57
N GLY A 301 17.15 -17.62 -37.16
CA GLY A 301 17.50 -16.92 -35.93
C GLY A 301 18.24 -15.60 -36.18
N MET A 302 18.51 -14.87 -35.10
CA MET A 302 19.27 -13.62 -35.09
C MET A 302 20.56 -13.65 -35.92
N TRP A 303 21.30 -14.77 -35.90
CA TRP A 303 22.54 -14.92 -36.68
C TRP A 303 22.30 -15.05 -38.19
N ASP A 304 21.19 -15.68 -38.60
CA ASP A 304 20.79 -15.80 -39.99
C ASP A 304 20.41 -14.44 -40.57
N TYR A 305 19.56 -13.70 -39.84
CA TYR A 305 19.23 -12.32 -40.20
C TYR A 305 20.48 -11.43 -40.26
N SER A 306 21.41 -11.59 -39.32
CA SER A 306 22.70 -10.89 -39.34
C SER A 306 23.50 -11.16 -40.62
N LYS A 307 23.53 -12.40 -41.09
CA LYS A 307 24.22 -12.80 -42.33
C LYS A 307 23.52 -12.21 -43.56
N ILE A 308 22.20 -12.31 -43.63
CA ILE A 308 21.39 -11.76 -44.73
C ILE A 308 21.62 -10.24 -44.87
N LEU A 309 21.59 -9.50 -43.76
CA LEU A 309 21.82 -8.05 -43.79
C LEU A 309 23.21 -7.68 -44.32
N LYS A 310 24.25 -8.45 -43.96
CA LYS A 310 25.62 -8.25 -44.49
C LYS A 310 25.68 -8.53 -45.99
N GLU A 311 25.10 -9.63 -46.44
CA GLU A 311 25.08 -10.02 -47.86
C GLU A 311 24.33 -9.00 -48.72
N LYS A 312 23.22 -8.46 -48.21
CA LYS A 312 22.45 -7.39 -48.87
C LYS A 312 23.02 -5.99 -48.66
N LYS A 313 24.12 -5.85 -47.91
CA LYS A 313 24.80 -4.58 -47.60
C LYS A 313 23.90 -3.58 -46.85
N GLU A 314 22.96 -4.07 -46.04
CA GLU A 314 22.09 -3.26 -45.17
C GLU A 314 22.83 -2.83 -43.89
N TRP A 315 23.92 -2.08 -44.06
CA TRP A 315 24.85 -1.74 -42.97
C TRP A 315 24.23 -0.89 -41.87
N THR A 316 23.30 0.01 -42.23
CA THR A 316 22.61 0.87 -41.26
C THR A 316 21.82 0.02 -40.26
N LEU A 317 20.96 -0.86 -40.76
CA LEU A 317 20.15 -1.74 -39.93
C LEU A 317 21.03 -2.74 -39.17
N TYR A 318 22.04 -3.32 -39.84
CA TYR A 318 23.00 -4.22 -39.19
C TYR A 318 23.69 -3.55 -37.98
N ASN A 319 24.16 -2.31 -38.14
CA ASN A 319 24.83 -1.59 -37.05
C ASN A 319 23.87 -1.25 -35.91
N GLN A 320 22.60 -0.94 -36.21
CA GLN A 320 21.56 -0.70 -35.20
C GLN A 320 21.26 -1.95 -34.36
N ILE A 321 21.21 -3.13 -34.96
CA ILE A 321 20.92 -4.39 -34.25
C ILE A 321 22.15 -5.04 -33.61
N LYS A 322 23.37 -4.59 -33.95
CA LYS A 322 24.63 -5.15 -33.44
C LYS A 322 24.67 -5.30 -31.91
N PRO A 323 24.17 -4.32 -31.11
CA PRO A 323 24.09 -4.49 -29.65
C PRO A 323 23.19 -5.66 -29.22
N MET A 324 22.05 -5.87 -29.88
CA MET A 324 21.16 -7.01 -29.62
C MET A 324 21.82 -8.35 -30.00
N ILE A 325 22.56 -8.38 -31.11
CA ILE A 325 23.33 -9.56 -31.53
C ILE A 325 24.39 -9.92 -30.47
N ASN A 326 25.14 -8.93 -29.98
CA ASN A 326 26.18 -9.14 -28.99
C ASN A 326 25.61 -9.69 -27.66
N MET A 327 24.41 -9.27 -27.27
CA MET A 327 23.72 -9.79 -26.07
C MET A 327 23.05 -11.17 -26.28
N ASN A 328 23.05 -11.72 -27.49
CA ASN A 328 22.37 -12.99 -27.78
C ASN A 328 23.00 -14.16 -26.99
N THR A 329 24.31 -14.12 -26.74
CA THR A 329 25.00 -15.14 -25.92
C THR A 329 24.49 -15.11 -24.48
N SER A 330 24.46 -13.94 -23.83
CA SER A 330 23.93 -13.75 -22.48
C SER A 330 22.46 -14.12 -22.35
N ARG A 331 21.67 -13.81 -23.38
CA ARG A 331 20.27 -14.25 -23.44
C ARG A 331 20.18 -15.78 -23.50
N ASN A 332 21.03 -16.44 -24.28
CA ASN A 332 20.99 -17.90 -24.43
C ASN A 332 21.43 -18.64 -23.16
N THR A 333 22.45 -18.16 -22.44
CA THR A 333 22.83 -18.72 -21.15
C THR A 333 21.68 -18.57 -20.14
N LEU A 334 21.07 -17.39 -20.06
CA LEU A 334 19.90 -17.16 -19.22
C LEU A 334 18.70 -18.05 -19.60
N ALA A 335 18.30 -18.07 -20.87
CA ALA A 335 17.04 -18.69 -21.29
C ALA A 335 17.12 -20.21 -21.50
N HIS A 336 18.29 -20.74 -21.88
CA HIS A 336 18.47 -22.14 -22.23
C HIS A 336 19.34 -22.91 -21.23
N ARG A 337 20.12 -22.23 -20.38
CA ARG A 337 20.93 -22.85 -19.33
C ARG A 337 20.50 -22.46 -17.92
N LEU A 338 19.59 -21.48 -17.80
CA LEU A 338 19.11 -20.95 -16.52
C LEU A 338 20.22 -20.30 -15.69
N ASP A 339 21.28 -19.81 -16.35
CA ASP A 339 22.39 -19.12 -15.71
C ASP A 339 21.95 -17.70 -15.26
N PRO A 340 22.43 -17.20 -14.12
CA PRO A 340 22.14 -15.84 -13.68
C PRO A 340 22.85 -14.80 -14.56
N LEU A 341 22.18 -13.65 -14.76
CA LEU A 341 22.78 -12.51 -15.45
C LEU A 341 23.91 -11.89 -14.63
N GLN A 342 25.02 -11.58 -15.30
CA GLN A 342 26.16 -10.93 -14.69
C GLN A 342 25.94 -9.41 -14.60
N SER A 343 26.51 -8.76 -13.58
CA SER A 343 26.35 -7.31 -13.35
C SER A 343 26.75 -6.44 -14.54
N GLU A 344 27.74 -6.87 -15.32
CA GLU A 344 28.18 -6.15 -16.53
C GLU A 344 27.14 -6.24 -17.65
N GLU A 345 26.45 -7.39 -17.79
CA GLU A 345 25.39 -7.59 -18.79
C GLU A 345 24.16 -6.74 -18.48
N LEU A 346 23.84 -6.58 -17.19
CA LEU A 346 22.78 -5.68 -16.72
C LEU A 346 23.05 -4.22 -17.10
N ARG A 347 24.31 -3.75 -17.02
CA ARG A 347 24.69 -2.38 -17.42
C ARG A 347 24.50 -2.15 -18.92
N GLN A 348 24.72 -3.17 -19.75
CA GLN A 348 24.59 -3.07 -21.19
C GLN A 348 23.14 -3.04 -21.68
N LEU A 349 22.20 -3.59 -20.89
CA LEU A 349 20.78 -3.66 -21.25
C LEU A 349 20.17 -2.27 -21.53
N GLY A 350 20.59 -1.23 -20.81
CA GLY A 350 20.12 0.14 -21.06
C GLY A 350 20.47 0.65 -22.46
N SER A 351 21.68 0.35 -22.94
CA SER A 351 22.13 0.69 -24.29
C SER A 351 21.36 -0.12 -25.34
N VAL A 352 21.15 -1.42 -25.10
CA VAL A 352 20.41 -2.28 -26.03
C VAL A 352 18.95 -1.85 -26.16
N LEU A 353 18.28 -1.51 -25.06
CA LEU A 353 16.92 -0.97 -25.09
C LEU A 353 16.84 0.35 -25.83
N LYS A 354 17.84 1.24 -25.68
CA LYS A 354 17.90 2.49 -26.44
C LYS A 354 17.97 2.23 -27.94
N ASN A 355 18.81 1.27 -28.38
CA ASN A 355 18.91 0.90 -29.79
C ASN A 355 17.63 0.22 -30.30
N LEU A 356 17.01 -0.66 -29.51
CA LEU A 356 15.73 -1.27 -29.84
C LEU A 356 14.61 -0.22 -29.99
N LYS A 357 14.58 0.81 -29.12
CA LYS A 357 13.63 1.92 -29.24
C LYS A 357 13.82 2.66 -30.56
N VAL A 358 15.06 2.99 -30.91
CA VAL A 358 15.39 3.66 -32.18
C VAL A 358 14.95 2.79 -33.36
N LEU A 359 15.25 1.50 -33.34
CA LEU A 359 14.84 0.55 -34.37
C LEU A 359 13.31 0.52 -34.53
N VAL A 360 12.56 0.32 -33.44
CA VAL A 360 11.08 0.31 -33.45
C VAL A 360 10.54 1.63 -33.97
N LYS A 361 11.09 2.75 -33.51
CA LYS A 361 10.66 4.09 -33.89
C LYS A 361 10.81 4.34 -35.39
N GLU A 362 11.97 4.02 -35.95
CA GLU A 362 12.30 4.28 -37.35
C GLU A 362 11.54 3.33 -38.29
N GLN A 363 11.56 2.03 -38.03
CA GLN A 363 10.93 1.04 -38.92
C GLN A 363 9.41 1.17 -38.98
N TYR A 364 8.78 1.60 -37.89
CA TYR A 364 7.32 1.70 -37.80
C TYR A 364 6.82 3.14 -37.74
N GLN A 365 7.69 4.14 -37.87
CA GLN A 365 7.35 5.57 -37.87
C GLN A 365 6.51 5.97 -36.63
N PHE A 366 7.05 5.70 -35.44
CA PHE A 366 6.47 6.17 -34.19
C PHE A 366 7.01 7.54 -33.78
N ASN A 367 6.23 8.28 -33.00
CA ASN A 367 6.67 9.49 -32.33
C ASN A 367 7.21 9.19 -30.94
N GLU A 368 8.03 10.09 -30.37
CA GLU A 368 8.56 9.90 -29.00
C GLU A 368 7.46 9.72 -27.95
N LYS A 369 6.33 10.40 -28.11
CA LYS A 369 5.19 10.31 -27.18
C LYS A 369 4.56 8.92 -27.16
N ASP A 370 4.63 8.15 -28.25
CA ASP A 370 4.02 6.83 -28.32
C ASP A 370 4.65 5.83 -27.34
N PHE A 371 5.91 6.07 -26.98
CA PHE A 371 6.64 5.27 -25.99
C PHE A 371 6.35 5.67 -24.54
N ASN A 372 5.61 6.75 -24.28
CA ASN A 372 5.29 7.19 -22.92
C ASN A 372 4.01 6.56 -22.37
N PHE A 373 3.44 5.56 -23.04
CA PHE A 373 2.15 4.97 -22.69
C PHE A 373 1.96 4.67 -21.19
N TYR A 374 2.89 3.92 -20.57
CA TYR A 374 2.79 3.57 -19.15
C TYR A 374 3.02 4.76 -18.22
N LYS A 375 3.83 5.73 -18.64
CA LYS A 375 4.06 6.97 -17.87
C LYS A 375 2.80 7.84 -17.88
N GLU A 376 2.15 7.98 -19.03
CA GLU A 376 0.87 8.70 -19.18
C GLU A 376 -0.24 7.99 -18.40
N LEU A 377 -0.32 6.65 -18.48
CA LEU A 377 -1.26 5.86 -17.68
C LEU A 377 -1.05 6.07 -16.18
N ASN A 378 0.20 6.01 -15.71
CA ASN A 378 0.52 6.26 -14.30
C ASN A 378 0.12 7.67 -13.89
N GLN A 379 0.44 8.68 -14.70
CA GLN A 379 0.05 10.05 -14.41
C GLN A 379 -1.47 10.18 -14.29
N GLU A 380 -2.23 9.61 -15.23
CA GLU A 380 -3.69 9.62 -15.19
C GLU A 380 -4.25 8.93 -13.94
N LEU A 381 -3.75 7.74 -13.60
CA LEU A 381 -4.16 7.02 -12.39
C LEU A 381 -3.83 7.80 -11.12
N LEU A 382 -2.66 8.45 -11.06
CA LEU A 382 -2.25 9.27 -9.93
C LEU A 382 -3.09 10.56 -9.82
N GLU A 383 -3.56 11.12 -10.93
CA GLU A 383 -4.49 12.26 -10.92
C GLU A 383 -5.89 11.85 -10.45
N LEU A 384 -6.39 10.69 -10.86
CA LEU A 384 -7.66 10.13 -10.37
C LEU A 384 -7.62 9.84 -8.87
N LEU A 385 -6.46 9.47 -8.34
CA LEU A 385 -6.24 9.16 -6.93
C LEU A 385 -5.61 10.35 -6.18
N LYS A 386 -5.92 11.61 -6.55
CA LYS A 386 -5.48 12.81 -5.84
C LYS A 386 -6.28 13.12 -4.61
#